data_AF-A0A6A3CT75-F1
#
_entry.id   AF-A0A6A3CT75-F1
#
_cell.length_a   1.000
_cell.length_b   1.000
_cell.length_c   1.000
_cell.angle_alpha   90.00
_cell.angle_beta   90.00
_cell.angle_gamma   90.00
#
_symmetry.space_group_name_H-M   'P 1'
#
loop_
_entity.id
_entity.type
_entity.pdbx_description
1 polymer ?
#
loop_
_entity_poly.entity_id
_entity_poly.type
_entity_poly.pdbx_seq_one_letter_code
_entity_poly.pdbx_strand_id
1 'polypeptide(L)'
;MKRQNYYDRPRKTVEMGMLVLLKKDIYTGAVGALDGTLVHAVVPIDQQARYRGRGKGVCYQNVLAICDFDMIFTFVWAGWEGIAHDSRVLTEVAFNPNSGFPFPPQDKYYLCDAAYTNTRGFMTPYRNTRYWLADFRRQRAVTKEERFNHVHAQLRNVIERAYGVLKARFPILKQMAPYPFPIQRDIVIACFAVHNFIRKCKFYDQLFMDFDENNMFASEEQDNGNEQDEINGVEWGPQGNEYMANLRDHIANQLFLNASN
;
A
#
# COMPACT_ATOMS: atom_id res chain seq x y z
N MET A 1 8.76 -37.65 39.43
CA MET A 1 8.37 -36.30 39.90
C MET A 1 9.20 -35.29 39.13
N LYS A 2 8.74 -34.38 38.28
CA LYS A 2 7.46 -34.07 37.62
C LYS A 2 7.82 -33.65 36.18
N ARG A 3 7.03 -34.08 35.19
CA ARG A 3 6.93 -33.40 33.88
C ARG A 3 6.08 -32.14 34.08
N GLN A 4 6.43 -31.02 33.47
CA GLN A 4 5.53 -29.86 33.34
C GLN A 4 5.55 -29.36 31.88
N ASN A 5 4.37 -29.00 31.40
CA ASN A 5 3.92 -29.10 30.02
C ASN A 5 4.25 -27.89 29.12
N TYR A 6 4.26 -28.23 27.82
CA TYR A 6 4.00 -27.41 26.64
C TYR A 6 2.61 -26.72 26.71
N TYR A 7 2.45 -25.61 25.99
CA TYR A 7 1.25 -24.77 25.81
C TYR A 7 0.95 -23.70 26.86
N ASP A 8 1.56 -22.52 26.69
CA ASP A 8 0.96 -21.25 27.14
C ASP A 8 1.26 -20.11 26.14
N ARG A 9 0.71 -20.25 24.93
CA ARG A 9 0.22 -19.14 24.09
C ARG A 9 -0.96 -19.71 23.32
N PRO A 10 -2.22 -19.32 23.62
CA PRO A 10 -2.83 -18.23 22.83
C PRO A 10 -4.09 -17.57 23.48
N ARG A 11 -4.09 -16.24 23.65
CA ARG A 11 -5.37 -15.48 23.76
C ARG A 11 -5.37 -14.24 22.86
N LYS A 12 -4.28 -13.46 22.87
CA LYS A 12 -4.18 -12.24 22.04
C LYS A 12 -4.13 -12.50 20.53
N THR A 13 -3.51 -13.60 20.09
CA THR A 13 -3.34 -13.88 18.65
C THR A 13 -4.64 -14.32 17.97
N VAL A 14 -5.55 -14.97 18.70
CA VAL A 14 -6.83 -15.48 18.17
C VAL A 14 -7.85 -14.36 18.03
N GLU A 15 -7.98 -13.48 19.03
CA GLU A 15 -8.83 -12.27 18.93
C GLU A 15 -8.38 -11.32 17.82
N MET A 16 -7.06 -11.18 17.61
CA MET A 16 -6.52 -10.29 16.57
C MET A 16 -6.74 -10.84 15.16
N GLY A 17 -6.59 -12.16 14.97
CA GLY A 17 -6.92 -12.84 13.70
C GLY A 17 -8.42 -12.78 13.38
N MET A 18 -9.28 -12.90 14.39
CA MET A 18 -10.73 -12.79 14.25
C MET A 18 -11.17 -11.37 13.88
N LEU A 19 -10.53 -10.34 14.43
CA LEU A 19 -10.80 -8.93 14.10
C LEU A 19 -10.38 -8.57 12.67
N VAL A 20 -9.30 -9.15 12.15
CA VAL A 20 -8.86 -8.98 10.75
C VAL A 20 -9.80 -9.70 9.78
N LEU A 21 -10.25 -10.92 10.11
CA LEU A 21 -11.23 -11.67 9.33
C LEU A 21 -12.58 -10.94 9.28
N LEU A 22 -13.10 -10.48 10.42
CA LEU A 22 -14.34 -9.70 10.50
C LEU A 22 -14.27 -8.36 9.73
N LYS A 23 -13.11 -7.72 9.68
CA LYS A 23 -12.90 -6.48 8.89
C LYS A 23 -12.82 -6.75 7.38
N LYS A 24 -12.25 -7.90 6.99
CA LYS A 24 -12.21 -8.34 5.58
C LYS A 24 -13.59 -8.75 5.08
N ASP A 25 -14.43 -9.31 5.95
CA ASP A 25 -15.83 -9.64 5.66
C ASP A 25 -16.72 -8.41 5.43
N ILE A 26 -16.28 -7.21 5.85
CA ILE A 26 -16.95 -5.94 5.56
C ILE A 26 -16.40 -5.30 4.28
N TYR A 27 -15.12 -5.54 3.97
CA TYR A 27 -14.46 -5.13 2.71
C TYR A 27 -14.48 -6.25 1.67
N THR A 28 -15.64 -6.87 1.41
CA THR A 28 -15.77 -8.05 0.51
C THR A 28 -15.36 -7.79 -0.94
N GLY A 29 -15.31 -6.52 -1.35
CA GLY A 29 -14.84 -6.10 -2.67
C GLY A 29 -13.34 -5.81 -2.75
N ALA A 30 -12.63 -5.69 -1.64
CA ALA A 30 -11.21 -5.39 -1.67
C ALA A 30 -10.40 -6.61 -2.13
N VAL A 31 -9.58 -6.44 -3.17
CA VAL A 31 -8.73 -7.52 -3.71
C VAL A 31 -7.24 -7.33 -3.41
N GLY A 32 -6.85 -6.16 -2.92
CA GLY A 32 -5.49 -5.82 -2.57
C GLY A 32 -5.33 -4.33 -2.31
N ALA A 33 -4.08 -3.89 -2.21
CA ALA A 33 -3.71 -2.48 -2.06
C ALA A 33 -2.80 -2.05 -3.22
N LEU A 34 -2.92 -0.78 -3.61
CA LEU A 34 -2.13 -0.15 -4.66
C LEU A 34 -1.41 1.06 -4.09
N ASP A 35 -0.09 1.12 -4.24
CA ASP A 35 0.69 2.29 -3.84
C ASP A 35 1.99 2.43 -4.61
N GLY A 36 2.56 3.64 -4.59
CA GLY A 36 3.91 3.90 -5.06
C GLY A 36 4.96 3.59 -3.99
N THR A 37 6.19 3.38 -4.41
CA THR A 37 7.36 3.37 -3.53
C THR A 37 8.58 3.92 -4.24
N LEU A 38 9.41 4.66 -3.51
CA LEU A 38 10.68 5.15 -4.02
C LEU A 38 11.78 4.10 -3.84
N VAL A 39 12.54 3.88 -4.91
CA VAL A 39 13.75 3.04 -4.95
C VAL A 39 14.93 3.90 -5.35
N HIS A 40 16.07 3.72 -4.70
CA HIS A 40 17.27 4.51 -5.03
C HIS A 40 17.64 4.34 -6.51
N ALA A 41 18.04 5.42 -7.15
CA ALA A 41 18.46 5.42 -8.55
C ALA A 41 19.77 6.19 -8.71
N VAL A 42 20.66 5.66 -9.54
CA VAL A 42 21.87 6.38 -9.95
C VAL A 42 21.65 6.86 -11.38
N VAL A 43 21.49 8.17 -11.56
CA VAL A 43 21.26 8.75 -12.89
C VAL A 43 22.32 9.80 -13.23
N PRO A 44 22.62 10.02 -14.53
CA PRO A 44 23.50 11.09 -14.99
C PRO A 44 23.08 12.46 -14.47
N ILE A 45 24.05 13.36 -14.26
CA ILE A 45 23.85 14.68 -13.64
C ILE A 45 22.77 15.51 -14.36
N ASP A 46 22.78 15.47 -15.69
CA ASP A 46 21.81 16.15 -16.57
C ASP A 46 20.36 15.64 -16.39
N GLN A 47 20.18 14.44 -15.83
CA GLN A 47 18.87 13.84 -15.59
C GLN A 47 18.42 13.94 -14.12
N GLN A 48 19.34 14.24 -13.19
CA GLN A 48 19.06 14.21 -11.74
C GLN A 48 17.89 15.11 -11.33
N ALA A 49 17.65 16.23 -12.03
CA ALA A 49 16.55 17.15 -11.69
C ALA A 49 15.18 16.46 -11.62
N ARG A 50 14.94 15.43 -12.44
CA ARG A 50 13.67 14.69 -12.44
C ARG A 50 13.63 13.58 -11.39
N TYR A 51 14.78 13.04 -11.00
CA TYR A 51 14.86 11.90 -10.08
C TYR A 51 15.18 12.32 -8.64
N ARG A 52 15.59 13.56 -8.43
CA ARG A 52 16.02 14.06 -7.11
C ARG A 52 14.82 14.17 -6.18
N GLY A 53 14.84 13.40 -5.09
CA GLY A 53 13.88 13.53 -4.01
C GLY A 53 14.10 14.80 -3.17
N ARG A 54 13.21 15.06 -2.21
CA ARG A 54 13.23 16.28 -1.37
C ARG A 54 14.38 16.35 -0.34
N GLY A 55 15.45 15.54 -0.48
CA GLY A 55 16.58 15.52 0.46
C GLY A 55 17.95 15.18 -0.16
N LYS A 56 19.00 15.89 0.31
CA LYS A 56 20.44 15.62 0.13
C LYS A 56 20.96 15.34 -1.30
N GLY A 57 20.18 15.67 -2.32
CA GLY A 57 20.55 15.44 -3.72
C GLY A 57 20.46 13.99 -4.19
N VAL A 58 19.83 13.11 -3.40
CA VAL A 58 19.68 11.68 -3.72
C VAL A 58 18.59 11.49 -4.77
N CYS A 59 18.85 10.60 -5.73
CA CYS A 59 17.92 10.29 -6.80
C CYS A 59 17.15 8.99 -6.53
N TYR A 60 15.89 8.98 -6.90
CA TYR A 60 14.98 7.85 -6.74
C TYR A 60 14.20 7.63 -8.03
N GLN A 61 13.88 6.37 -8.32
CA GLN A 61 12.84 6.02 -9.27
C GLN A 61 11.56 5.68 -8.50
N ASN A 62 10.42 6.12 -9.02
CA ASN A 62 9.11 5.73 -8.53
C ASN A 62 8.72 4.37 -9.12
N VAL A 63 8.19 3.50 -8.27
CA VAL A 63 7.68 2.17 -8.60
C VAL A 63 6.23 2.08 -8.10
N LEU A 64 5.28 1.96 -9.02
CA LEU A 64 3.89 1.68 -8.68
C LEU A 64 3.69 0.17 -8.58
N ALA A 65 3.08 -0.31 -7.50
CA ALA A 65 2.75 -1.73 -7.39
C ALA A 65 1.34 -1.97 -6.86
N ILE A 66 0.84 -3.17 -7.14
CA ILE A 66 -0.37 -3.71 -6.55
C ILE A 66 0.03 -4.97 -5.79
N CYS A 67 -0.46 -5.10 -4.57
CA CYS A 67 -0.18 -6.22 -3.69
C CYS A 67 -1.47 -6.82 -3.16
N ASP A 68 -1.58 -8.15 -3.17
CA ASP A 68 -2.70 -8.83 -2.52
C ASP A 68 -2.53 -8.91 -0.99
N PHE A 69 -3.51 -9.47 -0.30
CA PHE A 69 -3.48 -9.57 1.16
C PHE A 69 -2.45 -10.58 1.70
N ASP A 70 -1.83 -11.38 0.83
CA ASP A 70 -0.78 -12.33 1.19
C ASP A 70 0.62 -11.76 0.95
N MET A 71 0.73 -10.45 0.71
CA MET A 71 1.97 -9.74 0.38
C MET A 71 2.61 -10.20 -0.95
N ILE A 72 1.80 -10.72 -1.89
CA ILE A 72 2.22 -11.02 -3.26
C ILE A 72 1.94 -9.81 -4.14
N PHE A 73 2.99 -9.31 -4.80
CA PHE A 73 2.83 -8.26 -5.81
C PHE A 73 2.20 -8.85 -7.06
N THR A 74 1.02 -8.38 -7.43
CA THR A 74 0.28 -8.82 -8.63
C THR A 74 0.54 -7.93 -9.84
N PHE A 75 1.09 -6.73 -9.62
CA PHE A 75 1.50 -5.80 -10.65
C PHE A 75 2.67 -4.94 -10.13
N VAL A 76 3.62 -4.62 -11.01
CA VAL A 76 4.77 -3.75 -10.71
C VAL A 76 5.12 -2.94 -11.95
N TRP A 77 5.22 -1.63 -11.79
CA TRP A 77 5.63 -0.71 -12.85
C TRP A 77 6.74 0.21 -12.34
N ALA A 78 7.97 -0.07 -12.77
CA ALA A 78 9.17 0.61 -12.31
C ALA A 78 9.75 1.57 -13.36
N GLY A 79 10.59 2.50 -12.89
CA GLY A 79 11.40 3.37 -13.75
C GLY A 79 10.80 4.75 -14.01
N TRP A 80 9.79 5.16 -13.24
CA TRP A 80 9.29 6.54 -13.29
C TRP A 80 10.22 7.49 -12.55
N GLU A 81 10.17 8.77 -12.91
CA GLU A 81 10.97 9.79 -12.25
C GLU A 81 10.57 9.93 -10.78
N GLY A 82 11.55 10.10 -9.88
CA GLY A 82 11.30 10.15 -8.43
C GLY A 82 10.39 11.29 -7.96
N ILE A 83 10.25 12.36 -8.75
CA ILE A 83 9.31 13.45 -8.46
C ILE A 83 7.90 13.20 -9.02
N ALA A 84 7.70 12.14 -9.81
CA ALA A 84 6.40 11.85 -10.37
C ALA A 84 5.45 11.42 -9.25
N HIS A 85 4.33 12.12 -9.11
CA HIS A 85 3.26 11.74 -8.19
C HIS A 85 2.64 10.41 -8.61
N ASP A 86 2.34 9.55 -7.63
CA ASP A 86 1.80 8.22 -7.91
C ASP A 86 0.47 8.24 -8.68
N SER A 87 -0.36 9.27 -8.48
CA SER A 87 -1.61 9.45 -9.23
C SER A 87 -1.37 9.66 -10.73
N ARG A 88 -0.29 10.37 -11.09
CA ARG A 88 0.15 10.53 -12.48
C ARG A 88 0.66 9.21 -13.03
N VAL A 89 1.50 8.50 -12.27
CA VAL A 89 2.03 7.18 -12.66
C VAL A 89 0.88 6.20 -12.91
N LEU A 90 -0.10 6.13 -12.01
CA LEU A 90 -1.28 5.28 -12.14
C LEU A 90 -2.06 5.60 -13.42
N THR A 91 -2.33 6.87 -13.67
CA THR A 91 -3.07 7.30 -14.87
C THR A 91 -2.39 6.79 -16.14
N GLU A 92 -1.10 7.09 -16.28
CA GLU A 92 -0.32 6.75 -17.48
C GLU A 92 -0.22 5.24 -17.68
N VAL A 93 -0.05 4.49 -16.59
CA VAL A 93 0.00 3.03 -16.63
C VAL A 93 -1.36 2.42 -16.95
N ALA A 94 -2.43 2.91 -16.35
CA ALA A 94 -3.79 2.38 -16.50
C ALA A 94 -4.35 2.56 -17.92
N PHE A 95 -3.95 3.63 -18.62
CA PHE A 95 -4.37 3.91 -20.00
C PHE A 95 -3.34 3.48 -21.06
N ASN A 96 -2.22 2.90 -20.66
CA ASN A 96 -1.25 2.34 -21.59
C ASN A 96 -1.65 0.91 -22.00
N PRO A 97 -1.99 0.65 -23.28
CA PRO A 97 -2.46 -0.67 -23.72
C PRO A 97 -1.39 -1.77 -23.59
N ASN A 98 -0.10 -1.40 -23.48
CA ASN A 98 1.01 -2.32 -23.33
C ASN A 98 1.40 -2.55 -21.86
N SER A 99 0.76 -1.88 -20.90
CA SER A 99 1.16 -2.02 -19.49
C SER A 99 0.71 -3.34 -18.88
N GLY A 100 -0.38 -3.93 -19.42
CA GLY A 100 -1.03 -5.08 -18.80
C GLY A 100 -1.62 -4.76 -17.41
N PHE A 101 -1.92 -3.48 -17.14
CA PHE A 101 -2.47 -3.06 -15.85
C PHE A 101 -3.74 -3.85 -15.50
N PRO A 102 -3.76 -4.57 -14.35
CA PRO A 102 -4.88 -5.42 -14.01
C PRO A 102 -5.97 -4.56 -13.35
N PHE A 103 -6.97 -4.13 -14.14
CA PHE A 103 -8.17 -3.56 -13.54
C PHE A 103 -8.92 -4.61 -12.72
N PRO A 104 -9.42 -4.24 -11.52
CA PRO A 104 -10.22 -5.17 -10.75
C PRO A 104 -11.56 -5.44 -11.45
N PRO A 105 -12.19 -6.60 -11.20
CA PRO A 105 -13.56 -6.86 -11.65
C PRO A 105 -14.55 -5.78 -11.21
N GLN A 106 -15.70 -5.70 -11.87
CA GLN A 106 -16.70 -4.63 -11.70
C GLN A 106 -17.17 -4.41 -10.25
N ASP A 107 -17.23 -5.47 -9.43
CA ASP A 107 -17.63 -5.44 -8.01
C ASP A 107 -16.44 -5.38 -7.04
N LYS A 108 -15.21 -5.28 -7.56
CA LYS A 108 -13.97 -5.31 -6.80
C LYS A 108 -13.21 -3.98 -6.89
N TYR A 109 -12.28 -3.78 -5.96
CA TYR A 109 -11.46 -2.57 -5.90
C TYR A 109 -10.12 -2.80 -5.19
N TYR A 110 -9.15 -1.95 -5.51
CA TYR A 110 -7.91 -1.80 -4.76
C TYR A 110 -8.06 -0.72 -3.69
N LEU A 111 -7.47 -0.95 -2.52
CA LEU A 111 -7.32 0.07 -1.49
C LEU A 111 -6.18 1.02 -1.90
N CYS A 112 -6.47 2.31 -1.96
CA CYS A 112 -5.60 3.40 -2.42
C CYS A 112 -5.36 4.45 -1.31
N ASP A 113 -4.31 5.26 -1.43
CA ASP A 113 -4.06 6.37 -0.49
C ASP A 113 -5.02 7.54 -0.77
N ALA A 114 -5.14 8.48 0.17
CA ALA A 114 -5.88 9.72 -0.01
C ALA A 114 -5.42 10.57 -1.22
N ALA A 115 -4.14 10.43 -1.60
CA ALA A 115 -3.55 11.10 -2.75
C ALA A 115 -4.13 10.65 -4.11
N TYR A 116 -4.80 9.50 -4.16
CA TYR A 116 -5.45 9.00 -5.37
C TYR A 116 -6.90 9.50 -5.49
N THR A 117 -7.48 9.34 -6.68
CA THR A 117 -8.91 9.62 -6.92
C THR A 117 -9.77 8.46 -6.45
N ASN A 118 -10.85 8.74 -5.70
CA ASN A 118 -11.86 7.75 -5.38
C ASN A 118 -12.74 7.48 -6.61
N THR A 119 -12.50 6.38 -7.30
CA THR A 119 -13.19 6.07 -8.55
C THR A 119 -13.25 4.58 -8.80
N ARG A 120 -14.06 4.14 -9.76
CA ARG A 120 -14.37 2.73 -9.99
C ARG A 120 -13.08 1.87 -10.03
N GLY A 121 -13.03 0.87 -9.17
CA GLY A 121 -11.87 -0.01 -9.00
C GLY A 121 -10.81 0.49 -8.01
N PHE A 122 -10.93 1.71 -7.49
CA PHE A 122 -9.98 2.36 -6.59
C PHE A 122 -10.72 3.03 -5.41
N MET A 123 -10.61 2.43 -4.23
CA MET A 123 -11.20 2.96 -3.01
C MET A 123 -10.18 3.82 -2.27
N THR A 124 -10.52 5.05 -1.90
CA THR A 124 -9.66 5.94 -1.09
C THR A 124 -10.34 6.31 0.22
N PRO A 125 -9.59 6.68 1.28
CA PRO A 125 -10.17 7.20 2.52
C PRO A 125 -10.98 8.50 2.29
N TYR A 126 -11.84 8.84 3.25
CA TYR A 126 -12.41 10.19 3.32
C TYR A 126 -11.30 11.22 3.53
N ARG A 127 -11.30 12.25 2.69
CA ARG A 127 -10.41 13.42 2.84
C ARG A 127 -10.88 14.28 4.01
N ASN A 128 -9.97 15.11 4.53
CA ASN A 128 -10.23 16.02 5.66
C ASN A 128 -10.80 15.34 6.91
N THR A 129 -10.56 14.03 7.04
CA THR A 129 -10.96 13.19 8.17
C THR A 129 -9.70 12.50 8.68
N ARG A 130 -9.60 12.28 10.00
CA ARG A 130 -8.45 11.59 10.60
C ARG A 130 -8.20 10.25 9.90
N TYR A 131 -6.94 10.02 9.52
CA TYR A 131 -6.53 8.91 8.65
C TYR A 131 -5.35 8.11 9.22
N TRP A 132 -4.37 8.79 9.82
CA TRP A 132 -3.14 8.13 10.28
C TRP A 132 -3.40 7.15 11.41
N LEU A 133 -2.87 5.92 11.27
CA LEU A 133 -3.00 4.88 12.29
C LEU A 133 -2.49 5.31 13.67
N ALA A 134 -1.45 6.16 13.69
CA ALA A 134 -0.88 6.73 14.91
C ALA A 134 -1.87 7.62 15.66
N ASP A 135 -2.72 8.39 14.96
CA ASP A 135 -3.67 9.32 15.57
C ASP A 135 -4.79 8.58 16.31
N PHE A 136 -5.12 7.36 15.87
CA PHE A 136 -6.11 6.51 16.53
C PHE A 136 -5.58 5.80 17.79
N ARG A 137 -4.26 5.88 18.06
CA ARG A 137 -3.69 5.35 19.32
C ARG A 137 -4.07 6.19 20.53
N ARG A 138 -4.27 7.51 20.35
CA ARG A 138 -4.54 8.46 21.43
C ARG A 138 -6.04 8.67 21.68
N GLN A 139 -6.85 8.58 20.63
CA GLN A 139 -8.30 8.75 20.70
C GLN A 139 -8.99 7.75 19.76
N ARG A 140 -10.07 7.11 20.21
CA ARG A 140 -10.85 6.19 19.37
C ARG A 140 -11.50 6.92 18.21
N ALA A 141 -11.77 6.19 17.12
CA ALA A 141 -12.57 6.69 15.99
C ALA A 141 -14.01 6.97 16.45
N VAL A 142 -14.45 8.20 16.28
CA VAL A 142 -15.74 8.70 16.78
C VAL A 142 -16.79 8.65 15.68
N THR A 143 -16.47 9.11 14.46
CA THR A 143 -17.41 9.15 13.34
C THR A 143 -17.35 7.90 12.47
N LYS A 144 -18.36 7.70 11.62
CA LYS A 144 -18.37 6.59 10.64
C LYS A 144 -17.21 6.71 9.65
N GLU A 145 -16.85 7.93 9.26
CA GLU A 145 -15.76 8.25 8.33
C GLU A 145 -14.41 7.96 8.98
N GLU A 146 -14.22 8.35 10.25
CA GLU A 146 -13.01 8.02 10.99
C GLU A 146 -12.83 6.50 11.17
N ARG A 147 -13.93 5.77 11.44
CA ARG A 147 -13.88 4.31 11.53
C ARG A 147 -13.53 3.67 10.19
N PHE A 148 -14.13 4.15 9.11
CA PHE A 148 -13.78 3.74 7.76
C PHE A 148 -12.30 3.98 7.49
N ASN A 149 -11.80 5.20 7.69
CA ASN A 149 -10.40 5.56 7.45
C ASN A 149 -9.44 4.71 8.26
N HIS A 150 -9.77 4.42 9.53
CA HIS A 150 -8.95 3.57 10.38
C HIS A 150 -8.84 2.14 9.84
N VAL A 151 -9.97 1.51 9.48
CA VAL A 151 -9.98 0.15 8.94
C VAL A 151 -9.35 0.10 7.55
N HIS A 152 -9.64 1.09 6.71
CA HIS A 152 -9.03 1.28 5.40
C HIS A 152 -7.50 1.31 5.50
N ALA A 153 -6.96 2.15 6.38
CA ALA A 153 -5.52 2.27 6.59
C ALA A 153 -4.90 0.97 7.11
N GLN A 154 -5.59 0.24 8.01
CA GLN A 154 -5.14 -1.08 8.49
C GLN A 154 -5.04 -2.12 7.38
N LEU A 155 -6.06 -2.19 6.51
CA LEU A 155 -6.08 -3.13 5.39
C LEU A 155 -5.05 -2.74 4.31
N ARG A 156 -4.97 -1.45 3.98
CA ARG A 156 -4.01 -0.90 3.01
C ARG A 156 -2.57 -1.18 3.40
N ASN A 157 -2.24 -1.16 4.69
CA ASN A 157 -0.89 -1.39 5.22
C ASN A 157 -0.22 -2.68 4.68
N VAL A 158 -0.97 -3.66 4.16
CA VAL A 158 -0.36 -4.83 3.52
C VAL A 158 0.68 -4.49 2.43
N ILE A 159 0.47 -3.44 1.64
CA ILE A 159 1.45 -3.05 0.61
C ILE A 159 2.71 -2.43 1.22
N GLU A 160 2.57 -1.62 2.27
CA GLU A 160 3.69 -1.06 3.03
C GLU A 160 4.51 -2.17 3.69
N ARG A 161 3.86 -3.20 4.25
CA ARG A 161 4.54 -4.39 4.77
C ARG A 161 5.29 -5.13 3.67
N ALA A 162 4.66 -5.34 2.52
CA ALA A 162 5.29 -6.02 1.39
C ALA A 162 6.53 -5.25 0.91
N TYR A 163 6.47 -3.92 0.81
CA TYR A 163 7.62 -3.07 0.52
C TYR A 163 8.70 -3.13 1.60
N GLY A 164 8.30 -3.16 2.87
CA GLY A 164 9.20 -3.33 4.00
C GLY A 164 10.02 -4.62 3.91
N VAL A 165 9.35 -5.75 3.67
CA VAL A 165 10.02 -7.05 3.45
C VAL A 165 10.94 -7.00 2.23
N LEU A 166 10.44 -6.46 1.11
CA LEU A 166 11.19 -6.35 -0.13
C LEU A 166 12.49 -5.55 0.06
N LYS A 167 12.40 -4.34 0.64
CA LYS A 167 13.55 -3.45 0.85
C LYS A 167 14.48 -3.95 1.95
N ALA A 168 13.99 -4.67 2.95
CA ALA A 168 14.84 -5.32 3.96
C ALA A 168 15.63 -6.48 3.35
N ARG A 169 15.00 -7.26 2.46
CA ARG A 169 15.62 -8.41 1.79
C ARG A 169 16.62 -8.03 0.72
N PHE A 170 16.35 -6.95 -0.02
CA PHE A 170 17.17 -6.50 -1.14
C PHE A 170 17.75 -5.11 -0.88
N PRO A 171 18.86 -5.00 -0.12
CA PRO A 171 19.51 -3.72 0.16
C PRO A 171 19.92 -2.92 -1.09
N ILE A 172 20.10 -3.58 -2.24
CA ILE A 172 20.36 -2.92 -3.54
C ILE A 172 19.24 -1.94 -3.93
N LEU A 173 18.01 -2.11 -3.43
CA LEU A 173 16.92 -1.17 -3.66
C LEU A 173 17.07 0.13 -2.85
N LYS A 174 17.79 0.07 -1.72
CA LYS A 174 18.11 1.26 -0.89
C LYS A 174 19.40 1.93 -1.35
N GLN A 175 20.32 1.17 -1.91
CA GLN A 175 21.61 1.65 -2.40
C GLN A 175 21.94 0.99 -3.75
N MET A 176 21.28 1.51 -4.79
CA MET A 176 21.42 1.01 -6.15
C MET A 176 22.86 1.18 -6.65
N ALA A 177 23.39 0.13 -7.27
CA ALA A 177 24.68 0.15 -7.94
C ALA A 177 24.61 1.02 -9.22
N PRO A 178 25.73 1.62 -9.67
CA PRO A 178 25.76 2.59 -10.78
C PRO A 178 25.66 1.93 -12.17
N TYR A 179 24.63 1.12 -12.39
CA TYR A 179 24.32 0.54 -13.69
C TYR A 179 23.61 1.55 -14.60
N PRO A 180 23.54 1.32 -15.92
CA PRO A 180 22.61 2.08 -16.78
C PRO A 180 21.18 2.02 -16.22
N PHE A 181 20.43 3.11 -16.30
CA PHE A 181 19.09 3.20 -15.71
C PHE A 181 18.11 2.07 -16.13
N PRO A 182 18.09 1.62 -17.41
CA PRO A 182 17.28 0.46 -17.80
C PRO A 182 17.62 -0.82 -17.02
N ILE A 183 18.90 -1.05 -16.72
CA ILE A 183 19.35 -2.19 -15.92
C ILE A 183 18.93 -2.02 -14.46
N GLN A 184 18.98 -0.81 -13.92
CA GLN A 184 18.46 -0.55 -12.57
C GLN A 184 16.97 -0.86 -12.46
N ARG A 185 16.17 -0.48 -13.48
CA ARG A 185 14.75 -0.83 -13.55
C ARG A 185 14.55 -2.35 -13.57
N ASP A 186 15.33 -3.07 -14.37
CA ASP A 186 15.22 -4.53 -14.47
C ASP A 186 15.63 -5.22 -13.16
N ILE A 187 16.61 -4.68 -12.42
CA ILE A 187 16.96 -5.13 -11.06
C ILE A 187 15.76 -4.98 -10.11
N VAL A 188 15.05 -3.84 -10.16
CA VAL A 188 13.84 -3.65 -9.35
C VAL A 188 12.83 -4.75 -9.65
N ILE A 189 12.48 -4.95 -10.92
CA ILE A 189 11.50 -5.98 -11.32
C ILE A 189 11.96 -7.38 -10.88
N ALA A 190 13.25 -7.70 -11.01
CA ALA A 190 13.81 -8.98 -10.57
C ALA A 190 13.66 -9.17 -9.05
N CYS A 191 13.92 -8.14 -8.23
CA CYS A 191 13.71 -8.20 -6.79
C CYS A 191 12.25 -8.49 -6.41
N PHE A 192 11.29 -7.83 -7.07
CA PHE A 192 9.86 -8.10 -6.86
C PHE A 192 9.48 -9.54 -7.27
N ALA A 193 10.02 -10.04 -8.39
CA ALA A 193 9.77 -11.41 -8.84
C ALA A 193 10.32 -12.45 -7.85
N VAL A 194 11.54 -12.25 -7.33
CA VAL A 194 12.15 -13.15 -6.33
C VAL A 194 11.40 -13.08 -5.00
N HIS A 195 10.98 -11.89 -4.55
CA HIS A 195 10.10 -11.74 -3.37
C HIS A 195 8.85 -12.61 -3.49
N ASN A 196 8.15 -12.48 -4.62
CA ASN A 196 6.94 -13.27 -4.90
C ASN A 196 7.22 -14.77 -4.92
N PHE A 197 8.31 -15.20 -5.54
CA PHE A 197 8.71 -16.61 -5.56
C PHE A 197 8.90 -17.15 -4.12
N ILE A 198 9.66 -16.44 -3.29
CA ILE A 198 9.92 -16.82 -1.89
C ILE A 198 8.60 -16.93 -1.12
N ARG A 199 7.73 -15.91 -1.22
CA ARG A 199 6.43 -15.91 -0.51
C ARG A 199 5.53 -17.05 -0.96
N LYS A 200 5.50 -17.36 -2.26
CA LYS A 200 4.71 -18.47 -2.83
C LYS A 200 5.22 -19.85 -2.43
N CYS A 201 6.50 -20.00 -2.14
CA CYS A 201 7.05 -21.25 -1.63
C CYS A 201 6.57 -21.60 -0.21
N LYS A 202 5.99 -20.65 0.52
CA LYS A 202 5.42 -20.84 1.88
C LYS A 202 6.38 -21.50 2.88
N PHE A 203 7.68 -21.31 2.69
CA PHE A 203 8.68 -21.68 3.69
C PHE A 203 8.66 -20.70 4.86
N TYR A 204 9.21 -21.14 5.99
CA TYR A 204 9.46 -20.25 7.12
C TYR A 204 10.41 -19.13 6.68
N ASP A 205 9.97 -17.88 6.89
CA ASP A 205 10.75 -16.71 6.51
C ASP A 205 10.56 -15.61 7.57
N GLN A 206 11.65 -15.27 8.25
CA GLN A 206 11.65 -14.35 9.39
C GLN A 206 11.19 -12.94 8.99
N LEU A 207 11.55 -12.45 7.80
CA LEU A 207 11.16 -11.10 7.38
C LEU A 207 9.65 -11.01 7.19
N PHE A 208 9.03 -12.02 6.57
CA PHE A 208 7.58 -12.04 6.46
C PHE A 208 6.88 -12.09 7.83
N MET A 209 7.42 -12.85 8.79
CA MET A 209 6.88 -12.90 10.14
C MET A 209 7.04 -11.58 10.88
N ASP A 210 8.22 -10.97 10.84
CA ASP A 210 8.50 -9.71 11.53
C ASP A 210 7.58 -8.60 11.02
N PHE A 211 7.34 -8.53 9.71
CA PHE A 211 6.46 -7.53 9.14
C PHE A 211 4.97 -7.87 9.39
N ASP A 212 4.57 -9.14 9.38
CA ASP A 212 3.20 -9.55 9.77
C ASP A 212 2.91 -9.29 11.27
N GLU A 213 3.90 -9.45 12.16
CA GLU A 213 3.77 -9.25 13.60
C GLU A 213 3.91 -7.79 14.04
N ASN A 214 4.70 -6.96 13.33
CA ASN A 214 4.89 -5.52 13.60
C ASN A 214 3.67 -4.64 13.26
N ASN A 215 2.48 -5.26 13.29
CA ASN A 215 1.12 -4.85 12.91
C ASN A 215 0.60 -3.54 13.53
N MET A 216 1.42 -2.72 14.19
CA MET A 216 1.00 -1.41 14.68
C MET A 216 2.09 -0.34 14.77
N PHE A 217 3.39 -0.58 14.51
CA PHE A 217 4.44 0.27 15.09
C PHE A 217 5.32 1.11 14.16
N ALA A 218 5.31 0.92 12.84
CA ALA A 218 6.19 1.71 11.96
C ALA A 218 5.41 2.36 10.81
N SER A 219 5.10 3.63 10.97
CA SER A 219 4.91 4.57 9.85
C SER A 219 5.88 5.71 10.10
N GLU A 220 7.17 5.44 9.93
CA GLU A 220 8.21 6.46 9.89
C GLU A 220 9.05 6.23 8.63
N GLU A 221 8.52 6.67 7.49
CA GLU A 221 9.35 7.36 6.51
C GLU A 221 8.68 8.72 6.27
N GLN A 222 9.30 9.75 6.81
CA GLN A 222 8.97 11.14 6.54
C GLN A 222 9.28 11.44 5.07
N ASP A 223 8.25 11.70 4.27
CA ASP A 223 8.34 12.71 3.22
C ASP A 223 7.30 13.80 3.50
N ASN A 224 7.76 14.83 4.21
CA ASN A 224 7.00 16.05 4.41
C ASN A 224 6.94 16.80 3.07
N GLY A 225 5.79 16.72 2.42
CA GLY A 225 5.23 17.92 1.81
C GLY A 225 3.80 17.69 1.40
N ASN A 226 2.92 17.89 2.38
CA ASN A 226 1.57 18.35 2.13
C ASN A 226 1.66 19.82 1.68
N GLU A 227 1.88 20.02 0.39
CA GLU A 227 1.19 21.10 -0.31
C GLU A 227 0.02 20.43 -1.01
N GLN A 228 -1.18 20.69 -0.48
CA GLN A 228 -2.44 20.23 -1.05
C GLN A 228 -2.71 21.05 -2.31
N ASP A 229 -1.99 20.74 -3.38
CA ASP A 229 -2.47 21.10 -4.70
C ASP A 229 -3.57 20.10 -5.06
N GLU A 230 -4.77 20.63 -5.30
CA GLU A 230 -5.85 19.92 -5.98
C GLU A 230 -5.32 19.49 -7.36
N ILE A 231 -4.67 18.33 -7.41
CA ILE A 231 -4.41 17.67 -8.68
C ILE A 231 -5.80 17.30 -9.20
N ASN A 232 -6.28 18.10 -10.16
CA ASN A 232 -7.41 17.78 -11.02
C ASN A 232 -7.10 16.45 -11.71
N GLY A 233 -7.44 15.36 -11.02
CA GLY A 233 -7.23 14.00 -11.47
C GLY A 233 -8.01 13.79 -12.76
N VAL A 234 -7.38 13.06 -13.67
CA VAL A 234 -7.96 12.60 -14.93
C VAL A 234 -9.40 12.13 -14.74
N GLU A 235 -10.24 12.46 -15.72
CA GLU A 235 -11.68 12.28 -15.71
C GLU A 235 -12.06 10.80 -15.79
N TRP A 236 -11.80 10.05 -14.72
CA TRP A 236 -12.52 8.81 -14.46
C TRP A 236 -13.99 9.21 -14.37
N GLY A 237 -14.79 8.72 -15.33
CA GLY A 237 -16.11 9.28 -15.59
C GLY A 237 -16.97 9.43 -14.32
N PRO A 238 -17.80 10.48 -14.23
CA PRO A 238 -18.48 10.87 -12.98
C PRO A 238 -19.28 9.74 -12.32
N GLN A 239 -19.82 8.83 -13.13
CA GLN A 239 -20.54 7.63 -12.67
C GLN A 239 -19.66 6.70 -11.81
N GLY A 240 -18.37 6.56 -12.13
CA GLY A 240 -17.44 5.73 -11.36
C GLY A 240 -17.11 6.33 -10.00
N ASN A 241 -17.00 7.65 -9.93
CA ASN A 241 -16.73 8.39 -8.68
C ASN A 241 -17.92 8.28 -7.73
N GLU A 242 -19.14 8.50 -8.25
CA GLU A 242 -20.37 8.39 -7.48
C GLU A 242 -20.59 6.97 -6.95
N TYR A 243 -20.40 5.95 -7.80
CA TYR A 243 -20.51 4.55 -7.38
C TYR A 243 -19.59 4.23 -6.19
N MET A 244 -18.31 4.62 -6.28
CA MET A 244 -17.36 4.33 -5.20
C MET A 244 -17.60 5.18 -3.96
N ALA A 245 -18.10 6.41 -4.10
CA ALA A 245 -18.52 7.21 -2.96
C ALA A 245 -19.67 6.55 -2.19
N ASN A 246 -20.69 6.08 -2.91
CA ASN A 246 -21.83 5.36 -2.33
C ASN A 246 -21.40 4.03 -1.67
N LEU A 247 -20.50 3.28 -2.32
CA LEU A 247 -19.94 2.05 -1.74
C LEU A 247 -19.15 2.34 -0.47
N ARG A 248 -18.33 3.40 -0.47
CA ARG A 248 -17.58 3.84 0.71
C ARG A 248 -18.51 4.20 1.88
N ASP A 249 -19.56 4.97 1.61
CA ASP A 249 -20.57 5.34 2.60
C ASP A 249 -21.31 4.13 3.15
N HIS A 250 -21.64 3.16 2.29
CA HIS A 250 -22.26 1.91 2.72
C HIS A 250 -21.36 1.14 3.70
N ILE A 251 -20.08 0.96 3.36
CA ILE A 251 -19.09 0.30 4.22
C ILE A 251 -18.92 1.06 5.54
N ALA A 252 -18.79 2.39 5.49
CA ALA A 252 -18.64 3.23 6.67
C ALA A 252 -19.84 3.09 7.63
N ASN A 253 -21.07 3.06 7.09
CA ASN A 253 -22.28 2.85 7.88
C ASN A 253 -22.29 1.45 8.52
N GLN A 254 -21.94 0.39 7.77
CA GLN A 254 -21.87 -0.98 8.32
C GLN A 254 -20.84 -1.08 9.47
N LEU A 255 -19.64 -0.52 9.28
CA LEU A 255 -18.60 -0.47 10.32
C LEU A 255 -19.09 0.29 11.57
N PHE A 256 -19.87 1.34 11.38
CA PHE A 256 -20.39 2.14 12.48
C PHE A 256 -21.45 1.40 13.29
N LEU A 257 -22.37 0.70 12.62
CA LEU A 257 -23.44 -0.09 13.26
C LEU A 257 -22.90 -1.29 14.02
N ASN A 258 -21.93 -2.02 13.44
CA ASN A 258 -21.38 -3.24 14.05
C ASN A 258 -20.55 -3.00 15.31
N ALA A 259 -20.10 -1.77 15.55
CA ALA A 259 -19.33 -1.40 16.74
C ALA A 259 -20.17 -0.66 17.80
N SER A 260 -21.49 -0.57 17.59
CA SER A 260 -22.46 0.01 18.54
C SER A 260 -23.32 -1.07 19.25
N ASN A 261 -23.09 -2.35 18.92
CA ASN A 261 -23.61 -3.53 19.62
C ASN A 261 -22.48 -4.21 20.39
#